data_AF-A0A2J0LA76-F1
#
_entry.id   AF-A0A2J0LA76-F1
#
_cell.length_a   1.000
_cell.length_b   1.000
_cell.length_c   1.000
_cell.angle_alpha   90.00
_cell.angle_beta   90.00
_cell.angle_gamma   90.00
#
_symmetry.space_group_name_H-M   'P 1'
#
loop_
_entity.id
_entity.type
_entity.pdbx_description
1 polymer ?
#
loop_
_entity_poly.entity_id
_entity_poly.type
_entity_poly.pdbx_seq_one_letter_code
_entity_poly.pdbx_strand_id
1 'polypeptide(L)'
;MHPHHFHREVVRIFFFAQQKIFRAQARNHPDQGDGMKTYAYGFPRLGKQREFKRVIEDFWKNAASEQDVIRGLFGIRDNNLRSYAGTVESFPDGEMSLYDPMLDMAILCGLHDPKDLKAYYEFCRGAGALEMTKWFNTNYHYLVPDFSGVSQPPFKANPNNIALQFKKCRFPQFIGPFTFLKLSKGISPKDFRAFFLSLVDVYRDVIRGYENIQIDEPAFVLELSQDEIALIKEGYQNLAESNTKITLITYYDCVDWMKELLALPVSEIGL
;
A
#
# COMPACT_ATOMS: atom_id res chain seq x y z
N MET A 1 -18.28 24.57 -15.23
CA MET A 1 -18.57 23.32 -14.50
C MET A 1 -17.39 23.03 -13.60
N HIS A 2 -17.61 22.88 -12.29
CA HIS A 2 -16.52 22.69 -11.32
C HIS A 2 -15.81 21.33 -11.52
N PRO A 3 -14.47 21.28 -11.60
CA PRO A 3 -13.70 20.04 -11.79
C PRO A 3 -13.99 18.96 -10.73
N HIS A 4 -14.29 19.37 -9.50
CA HIS A 4 -14.58 18.48 -8.36
C HIS A 4 -15.85 17.63 -8.51
N HIS A 5 -16.85 18.10 -9.28
CA HIS A 5 -18.12 17.40 -9.40
C HIS A 5 -18.05 16.23 -10.40
N PHE A 6 -17.22 16.37 -11.44
CA PHE A 6 -17.10 15.38 -12.52
C PHE A 6 -16.17 14.21 -12.14
N HIS A 7 -15.13 14.48 -11.35
CA HIS A 7 -14.25 13.44 -10.80
C HIS A 7 -15.01 12.43 -9.92
N ARG A 8 -16.04 12.90 -9.18
CA ARG A 8 -16.91 12.03 -8.38
C ARG A 8 -17.78 11.09 -9.23
N GLU A 9 -18.22 11.50 -10.42
CA GLU A 9 -19.07 10.66 -11.28
C GLU A 9 -18.29 9.52 -11.95
N VAL A 10 -17.08 9.79 -12.43
CA VAL A 10 -16.23 8.75 -13.04
C VAL A 10 -15.89 7.68 -11.99
N VAL A 11 -15.43 8.10 -10.81
CA VAL A 11 -15.17 7.21 -9.67
C VAL A 11 -16.43 6.42 -9.25
N ARG A 12 -17.62 7.01 -9.37
CA ARG A 12 -18.90 6.35 -9.04
C ARG A 12 -19.30 5.30 -10.08
N ILE A 13 -19.07 5.55 -11.37
CA ILE A 13 -19.36 4.59 -12.46
C ILE A 13 -18.47 3.34 -12.32
N PHE A 14 -17.17 3.53 -12.06
CA PHE A 14 -16.24 2.41 -11.82
C PHE A 14 -16.59 1.64 -10.54
N PHE A 15 -17.03 2.32 -9.49
CA PHE A 15 -17.50 1.67 -8.25
C PHE A 15 -18.70 0.72 -8.48
N PHE A 16 -19.65 1.10 -9.34
CA PHE A 16 -20.77 0.21 -9.69
C PHE A 16 -20.33 -1.02 -10.48
N ALA A 17 -19.28 -0.92 -11.29
CA ALA A 17 -18.70 -2.06 -11.98
C ALA A 17 -18.04 -3.04 -10.98
N GLN A 18 -17.30 -2.52 -9.98
CA GLN A 18 -16.74 -3.34 -8.90
C GLN A 18 -17.83 -4.07 -8.09
N GLN A 19 -18.90 -3.38 -7.70
CA GLN A 19 -20.00 -4.03 -6.99
C GLN A 19 -20.66 -5.16 -7.79
N LYS A 20 -20.76 -5.05 -9.12
CA LYS A 20 -21.33 -6.10 -9.97
C LYS A 20 -20.43 -7.33 -10.09
N ILE A 21 -19.12 -7.14 -10.21
CA ILE A 21 -18.14 -8.25 -10.23
C ILE A 21 -18.22 -9.03 -8.92
N PHE A 22 -18.20 -8.34 -7.77
CA PHE A 22 -18.25 -8.99 -6.47
C PHE A 22 -19.63 -9.59 -6.11
N ARG A 23 -20.75 -8.96 -6.49
CA ARG A 23 -22.10 -9.51 -6.25
C ARG A 23 -22.41 -10.74 -7.09
N ALA A 24 -21.77 -10.88 -8.26
CA ALA A 24 -21.94 -12.07 -9.10
C ALA A 24 -21.22 -13.29 -8.49
N GLN A 25 -20.15 -13.08 -7.71
CA GLN A 25 -19.29 -14.15 -7.19
C GLN A 25 -19.65 -14.60 -5.76
N ALA A 26 -20.25 -13.72 -4.94
CA ALA A 26 -20.83 -14.11 -3.66
C ALA A 26 -22.01 -15.11 -3.78
N ARG A 27 -22.49 -15.39 -4.99
CA ARG A 27 -23.62 -16.31 -5.24
C ARG A 27 -23.21 -17.75 -5.62
N ASN A 28 -21.93 -18.03 -5.86
CA ASN A 28 -21.53 -19.32 -6.45
C ASN A 28 -20.61 -20.20 -5.58
N HIS A 29 -20.28 -19.80 -4.36
CA HIS A 29 -19.59 -20.69 -3.43
C HIS A 29 -20.54 -21.06 -2.28
N PRO A 30 -21.11 -22.28 -2.28
CA PRO A 30 -21.84 -22.76 -1.12
C PRO A 30 -20.86 -22.79 0.06
N ASP A 31 -21.34 -22.36 1.22
CA ASP A 31 -20.65 -22.41 2.50
C ASP A 31 -20.22 -23.87 2.78
N GLN A 32 -18.97 -24.20 2.47
CA GLN A 32 -18.32 -25.44 2.82
C GLN A 32 -17.33 -25.13 3.94
N GLY A 33 -17.55 -25.71 5.12
CA GLY A 33 -16.73 -25.45 6.31
C GLY A 33 -15.25 -25.81 6.14
N ASP A 34 -14.43 -25.21 7.01
CA ASP A 34 -13.03 -25.55 7.41
C ASP A 34 -12.08 -26.16 6.35
N GLY A 35 -12.21 -25.75 5.10
CA GLY A 35 -11.31 -26.14 4.00
C GLY A 35 -10.10 -25.20 3.87
N MET A 36 -9.01 -25.69 3.27
CA MET A 36 -7.84 -24.88 2.91
C MET A 36 -8.26 -23.72 2.01
N LYS A 37 -8.04 -22.49 2.47
CA LYS A 37 -8.33 -21.29 1.68
C LYS A 37 -7.17 -20.92 0.77
N THR A 38 -7.48 -20.48 -0.45
CA THR A 38 -6.46 -20.01 -1.40
C THR A 38 -6.29 -18.50 -1.33
N TYR A 39 -5.03 -18.04 -1.26
CA TYR A 39 -4.67 -16.63 -1.17
C TYR A 39 -3.64 -16.28 -2.24
N ALA A 40 -3.74 -15.10 -2.85
CA ALA A 40 -2.66 -14.56 -3.68
C ALA A 40 -2.61 -13.03 -3.62
N TYR A 41 -1.41 -12.49 -3.78
CA TYR A 41 -1.07 -11.06 -3.76
C TYR A 41 0.12 -10.81 -4.70
N GLY A 42 0.49 -9.55 -4.91
CA GLY A 42 1.63 -9.13 -5.71
C GLY A 42 1.45 -9.24 -7.23
N PHE A 43 0.24 -9.04 -7.77
CA PHE A 43 0.03 -9.19 -9.22
C PHE A 43 0.87 -8.19 -10.02
N PRO A 44 1.49 -8.61 -11.15
CA PRO A 44 2.22 -7.68 -12.01
C PRO A 44 1.40 -6.46 -12.44
N ARG A 45 1.89 -5.26 -12.14
CA ARG A 45 1.19 -4.00 -12.42
C ARG A 45 1.43 -3.45 -13.83
N LEU A 46 2.33 -4.06 -14.60
CA LEU A 46 2.71 -3.55 -15.92
C LEU A 46 1.58 -3.67 -16.97
N GLY A 47 0.65 -4.61 -16.77
CA GLY A 47 -0.28 -5.04 -17.81
C GLY A 47 0.40 -5.97 -18.84
N LYS A 48 -0.42 -6.69 -19.64
CA LYS A 48 0.05 -7.74 -20.56
C LYS A 48 0.95 -7.20 -21.68
N GLN A 49 0.79 -5.93 -22.04
CA GLN A 49 1.53 -5.26 -23.10
C GLN A 49 2.26 -4.01 -22.59
N ARG A 50 2.60 -3.98 -21.29
CA ARG A 50 3.29 -2.85 -20.63
C ARG A 50 2.49 -1.54 -20.72
N GLU A 51 1.17 -1.64 -20.66
CA GLU A 51 0.24 -0.52 -20.68
C GLU A 51 0.57 0.51 -19.60
N PHE A 52 0.98 0.05 -18.41
CA PHE A 52 1.42 0.92 -17.31
C PHE A 52 2.53 1.88 -17.75
N LYS A 53 3.58 1.33 -18.36
CA LYS A 53 4.72 2.12 -18.84
C LYS A 53 4.28 3.13 -19.88
N ARG A 54 3.52 2.68 -20.89
CA ARG A 54 3.07 3.54 -21.99
C ARG A 54 2.26 4.73 -21.48
N VAL A 55 1.27 4.46 -20.62
CA VAL A 55 0.37 5.48 -20.09
C VAL A 55 1.11 6.54 -19.28
N ILE A 56 2.07 6.14 -18.46
CA ILE A 56 2.88 7.06 -17.66
C ILE A 56 3.86 7.85 -18.55
N GLU A 57 4.52 7.21 -19.52
CA GLU A 57 5.43 7.89 -20.45
C GLU A 57 4.70 8.89 -21.35
N ASP A 58 3.47 8.60 -21.76
CA ASP A 58 2.64 9.53 -22.54
C ASP A 58 2.25 10.75 -21.70
N PHE A 59 1.91 10.55 -20.42
CA PHE A 59 1.64 11.67 -19.50
C PHE A 59 2.87 12.55 -19.32
N TRP A 60 4.04 11.96 -19.14
CA TRP A 60 5.30 12.68 -19.02
C TRP A 60 5.69 13.49 -20.25
N LYS A 61 5.23 13.09 -21.44
CA LYS A 61 5.42 13.81 -22.70
C LYS A 61 4.29 14.82 -22.97
N ASN A 62 3.38 15.02 -22.03
CA ASN A 62 2.15 15.80 -22.19
C ASN A 62 1.23 15.28 -23.32
N ALA A 63 1.35 14.01 -23.68
CA ALA A 63 0.53 13.33 -24.68
C ALA A 63 -0.71 12.63 -24.06
N ALA A 64 -0.80 12.58 -22.74
CA ALA A 64 -1.94 12.06 -22.00
C ALA A 64 -2.30 13.02 -20.86
N SER A 65 -3.59 13.12 -20.54
CA SER A 65 -4.08 13.86 -19.37
C SER A 65 -3.96 13.01 -18.09
N GLU A 66 -4.08 13.65 -16.92
CA GLU A 66 -4.17 12.92 -15.65
C GLU A 66 -5.33 11.90 -15.67
N GLN A 67 -6.46 12.25 -16.30
CA GLN A 67 -7.60 11.35 -16.44
C GLN A 67 -7.28 10.12 -17.30
N ASP A 68 -6.45 10.28 -18.33
CA ASP A 68 -6.00 9.16 -19.15
C ASP A 68 -5.12 8.21 -18.34
N VAL A 69 -4.23 8.74 -17.49
CA VAL A 69 -3.41 7.92 -16.60
C VAL A 69 -4.28 7.11 -15.66
N ILE A 70 -5.19 7.79 -14.98
CA ILE A 70 -6.10 7.18 -14.02
C ILE A 70 -6.90 6.06 -14.67
N ARG A 71 -7.53 6.34 -15.83
CA ARG A 71 -8.30 5.33 -16.58
C ARG A 71 -7.44 4.15 -17.01
N GLY A 72 -6.22 4.39 -17.51
CA GLY A 72 -5.30 3.35 -17.94
C GLY A 72 -4.92 2.41 -16.80
N LEU A 73 -4.52 2.97 -15.65
CA LEU A 73 -4.12 2.20 -14.47
C LEU A 73 -5.30 1.44 -13.84
N PHE A 74 -6.50 2.03 -13.80
CA PHE A 74 -7.71 1.31 -13.36
C PHE A 74 -8.05 0.14 -14.28
N GLY A 75 -7.90 0.29 -15.59
CA GLY A 75 -8.11 -0.81 -16.53
C GLY A 75 -7.19 -2.00 -16.26
N ILE A 76 -5.92 -1.73 -15.93
CA ILE A 76 -4.96 -2.78 -15.53
C ILE A 76 -5.37 -3.40 -14.20
N ARG A 77 -5.69 -2.59 -13.18
CA ARG A 77 -6.17 -3.07 -11.89
C ARG A 77 -7.38 -4.00 -12.05
N ASP A 78 -8.40 -3.59 -12.80
CA ASP A 78 -9.62 -4.39 -12.99
C ASP A 78 -9.34 -5.72 -13.71
N ASN A 79 -8.37 -5.74 -14.64
CA ASN A 79 -7.90 -6.98 -15.24
C ASN A 79 -7.22 -7.92 -14.22
N ASN A 80 -6.39 -7.36 -13.33
CA ASN A 80 -5.73 -8.12 -12.28
C ASN A 80 -6.77 -8.68 -11.30
N LEU A 81 -7.72 -7.86 -10.85
CA LEU A 81 -8.80 -8.29 -9.95
C LEU A 81 -9.67 -9.40 -10.55
N ARG A 82 -9.98 -9.33 -11.86
CA ARG A 82 -10.68 -10.42 -12.56
C ARG A 82 -9.86 -11.71 -12.60
N SER A 83 -8.54 -11.59 -12.72
CA SER A 83 -7.65 -12.75 -12.72
C SER A 83 -7.62 -13.40 -11.34
N TYR A 84 -7.47 -12.62 -10.28
CA TYR A 84 -7.56 -13.11 -8.91
C TYR A 84 -8.90 -13.80 -8.62
N ALA A 85 -10.00 -13.12 -8.92
CA ALA A 85 -11.33 -13.62 -8.63
C ALA A 85 -11.73 -14.88 -9.41
N GLY A 86 -10.98 -15.23 -10.47
CA GLY A 86 -11.14 -16.49 -11.20
C GLY A 86 -10.17 -17.59 -10.76
N THR A 87 -9.25 -17.32 -9.82
CA THR A 87 -8.14 -18.21 -9.46
C THR A 87 -8.03 -18.51 -7.98
N VAL A 88 -8.26 -17.53 -7.10
CA VAL A 88 -8.11 -17.66 -5.64
C VAL A 88 -9.31 -17.09 -4.89
N GLU A 89 -9.51 -17.55 -3.65
CA GLU A 89 -10.66 -17.18 -2.82
C GLU A 89 -10.48 -15.84 -2.10
N SER A 90 -9.24 -15.47 -1.79
CA SER A 90 -8.92 -14.23 -1.07
C SER A 90 -7.70 -13.53 -1.65
N PHE A 91 -7.77 -12.20 -1.76
CA PHE A 91 -6.73 -11.35 -2.34
C PHE A 91 -7.00 -9.87 -1.98
N PRO A 92 -5.96 -9.04 -1.83
CA PRO A 92 -6.12 -7.60 -1.67
C PRO A 92 -6.61 -6.95 -2.98
N ASP A 93 -7.47 -5.93 -2.87
CA ASP A 93 -7.95 -5.16 -4.03
C ASP A 93 -7.38 -3.73 -4.11
N GLY A 94 -6.41 -3.42 -3.25
CA GLY A 94 -5.72 -2.12 -3.14
C GLY A 94 -4.23 -2.10 -3.51
N GLU A 95 -3.74 -3.08 -4.28
CA GLU A 95 -2.31 -3.22 -4.60
C GLU A 95 -1.77 -2.20 -5.61
N MET A 96 -2.63 -1.63 -6.47
CA MET A 96 -2.19 -0.75 -7.56
C MET A 96 -1.60 0.54 -7.00
N SER A 97 -0.39 0.88 -7.46
CA SER A 97 0.33 2.12 -7.18
C SER A 97 0.43 2.96 -8.45
N LEU A 98 0.55 4.28 -8.31
CA LEU A 98 0.81 5.19 -9.42
C LEU A 98 2.24 5.13 -9.93
N TYR A 99 3.17 4.64 -9.10
CA TYR A 99 4.56 4.41 -9.46
C TYR A 99 5.22 3.42 -8.50
N ASP A 100 5.27 3.77 -7.21
CA ASP A 100 5.98 3.03 -6.18
C ASP A 100 5.20 3.05 -4.84
N PRO A 101 4.99 1.88 -4.18
CA PRO A 101 4.28 1.81 -2.91
C PRO A 101 4.94 2.59 -1.77
N MET A 102 6.27 2.70 -1.73
CA MET A 102 6.95 3.44 -0.65
C MET A 102 6.67 4.94 -0.77
N LEU A 103 6.65 5.49 -2.00
CA LEU A 103 6.17 6.85 -2.24
C LEU A 103 4.68 7.02 -1.85
N ASP A 104 3.83 6.05 -2.18
CA ASP A 104 2.41 6.11 -1.80
C ASP A 104 2.24 6.16 -0.27
N MET A 105 3.06 5.42 0.48
CA MET A 105 3.08 5.46 1.95
C MET A 105 3.66 6.77 2.49
N ALA A 106 4.70 7.33 1.87
CA ALA A 106 5.24 8.64 2.24
C ALA A 106 4.16 9.73 2.13
N ILE A 107 3.39 9.72 1.04
CA ILE A 107 2.26 10.64 0.85
C ILE A 107 1.15 10.35 1.86
N LEU A 108 0.80 9.07 2.07
CA LEU A 108 -0.21 8.68 3.07
C LEU A 108 0.10 9.23 4.44
N CYS A 109 1.34 9.08 4.89
CA CYS A 109 1.80 9.49 6.21
C CYS A 109 2.08 10.99 6.33
N GLY A 110 1.80 11.77 5.28
CA GLY A 110 1.95 13.23 5.30
C GLY A 110 3.40 13.70 5.18
N LEU A 111 4.33 12.84 4.76
CA LEU A 111 5.71 13.25 4.46
C LEU A 111 5.74 14.15 3.22
N HIS A 112 4.84 13.90 2.27
CA HIS A 112 4.67 14.67 1.05
C HIS A 112 3.18 14.99 0.80
N ASP A 113 2.91 16.15 0.19
CA ASP A 113 1.55 16.60 -0.13
C ASP A 113 1.44 17.10 -1.58
N PRO A 114 1.63 16.20 -2.58
CA PRO A 114 1.47 16.56 -3.98
C PRO A 114 0.00 16.95 -4.26
N LYS A 115 -0.18 18.10 -4.93
CA LYS A 115 -1.52 18.63 -5.25
C LYS A 115 -2.16 18.00 -6.49
N ASP A 116 -1.35 17.42 -7.36
CA ASP A 116 -1.77 16.78 -8.60
C ASP A 116 -0.81 15.65 -9.01
N LEU A 117 -1.15 14.93 -10.08
CA LEU A 117 -0.33 13.84 -10.60
C LEU A 117 1.04 14.30 -11.13
N LYS A 118 1.16 15.56 -11.58
CA LYS A 118 2.43 16.11 -12.01
C LYS A 118 3.39 16.26 -10.82
N ALA A 119 2.93 16.84 -9.72
CA ALA A 119 3.67 16.96 -8.48
C ALA A 119 4.02 15.59 -7.87
N TYR A 120 3.14 14.59 -8.00
CA TYR A 120 3.46 13.21 -7.62
C TYR A 120 4.67 12.69 -8.42
N TYR A 121 4.68 12.88 -9.74
CA TYR A 121 5.78 12.37 -10.57
C TYR A 121 7.09 13.16 -10.45
N GLU A 122 7.11 14.37 -9.89
CA GLU A 122 8.36 15.08 -9.55
C GLU A 122 9.19 14.29 -8.51
N PHE A 123 8.54 13.54 -7.60
CA PHE A 123 9.22 12.63 -6.68
C PHE A 123 9.76 11.36 -7.37
N CYS A 124 9.17 10.98 -8.50
CA CYS A 124 9.56 9.79 -9.26
C CYS A 124 10.70 10.11 -10.25
N ARG A 125 10.68 11.31 -10.81
CA ARG A 125 11.66 11.84 -11.77
C ARG A 125 11.57 13.36 -11.80
N GLY A 126 12.71 14.04 -11.80
CA GLY A 126 12.74 15.49 -11.82
C GLY A 126 13.78 16.05 -10.87
N ALA A 127 13.65 17.34 -10.56
CA ALA A 127 14.58 18.03 -9.66
C ALA A 127 14.40 17.60 -8.20
N GLY A 128 13.20 17.17 -7.82
CA GLY A 128 12.86 16.65 -6.49
C GLY A 128 12.78 15.12 -6.41
N ALA A 129 13.39 14.41 -7.38
CA ALA A 129 13.31 12.96 -7.42
C ALA A 129 13.92 12.34 -6.17
N LEU A 130 13.19 11.39 -5.57
CA LEU A 130 13.71 10.59 -4.47
C LEU A 130 14.78 9.63 -4.98
N GLU A 131 15.68 9.26 -4.07
CA GLU A 131 16.69 8.25 -4.35
C GLU A 131 16.01 6.92 -4.69
N MET A 132 16.55 6.21 -5.68
CA MET A 132 16.12 4.87 -6.03
C MET A 132 17.15 3.84 -5.59
N THR A 133 16.71 2.80 -4.89
CA THR A 133 17.56 1.66 -4.52
C THR A 133 16.81 0.35 -4.68
N LYS A 134 17.53 -0.77 -4.63
CA LYS A 134 16.94 -2.11 -4.77
C LYS A 134 15.99 -2.41 -3.62
N TRP A 135 14.84 -2.98 -3.95
CA TRP A 135 13.93 -3.58 -2.99
C TRP A 135 14.48 -4.94 -2.57
N PHE A 136 15.09 -4.99 -1.39
CA PHE A 136 15.75 -6.18 -0.85
C PHE A 136 16.70 -6.83 -1.87
N ASN A 137 16.69 -8.16 -1.97
CA ASN A 137 17.51 -8.95 -2.89
C ASN A 137 16.88 -9.09 -4.30
N THR A 138 15.92 -8.23 -4.67
CA THR A 138 15.21 -8.30 -5.94
C THR A 138 15.78 -7.37 -7.02
N ASN A 139 15.20 -7.44 -8.22
CA ASN A 139 15.46 -6.48 -9.30
C ASN A 139 14.51 -5.28 -9.30
N TYR A 140 13.49 -5.27 -8.43
CA TYR A 140 12.63 -4.11 -8.26
C TYR A 140 13.40 -3.00 -7.53
N HIS A 141 13.13 -1.75 -7.88
CA HIS A 141 13.70 -0.58 -7.23
C HIS A 141 12.57 0.28 -6.71
N TYR A 142 12.71 0.76 -5.48
CA TYR A 142 11.72 1.62 -4.83
C TYR A 142 12.28 3.03 -4.63
N LEU A 143 11.38 3.99 -4.37
CA LEU A 143 11.76 5.36 -4.03
C LEU A 143 11.96 5.46 -2.51
N VAL A 144 13.16 5.78 -2.07
CA VAL A 144 13.54 5.87 -0.66
C VAL A 144 12.88 7.13 -0.05
N PRO A 145 11.94 6.99 0.89
CA PRO A 145 11.38 8.15 1.58
C PRO A 145 12.47 8.85 2.40
N ASP A 146 12.52 10.18 2.32
CA ASP A 146 13.54 10.99 2.97
C ASP A 146 12.94 11.79 4.13
N PHE A 147 13.38 11.47 5.35
CA PHE A 147 12.99 12.17 6.57
C PHE A 147 13.96 13.30 6.93
N SER A 148 14.94 13.61 6.07
CA SER A 148 15.86 14.73 6.29
C SER A 148 15.08 16.04 6.36
N GLY A 149 15.11 16.70 7.52
CA GLY A 149 14.40 17.96 7.76
C GLY A 149 12.95 17.79 8.24
N VAL A 150 12.48 16.56 8.45
CA VAL A 150 11.23 16.32 9.18
C VAL A 150 11.44 16.66 10.64
N SER A 151 10.86 17.78 11.09
CA SER A 151 10.77 18.07 12.52
C SER A 151 9.83 17.04 13.17
N GLN A 152 10.17 16.63 14.39
CA GLN A 152 9.59 15.50 15.14
C GLN A 152 8.05 15.35 15.06
N PRO A 153 7.51 14.14 15.27
CA PRO A 153 6.07 13.82 15.24
C PRO A 153 5.17 14.78 16.04
N PRO A 154 3.84 14.84 15.76
CA PRO A 154 3.07 13.79 15.09
C PRO A 154 2.94 13.94 13.58
N PHE A 155 3.08 12.81 12.88
CA PHE A 155 2.61 12.63 11.52
C PHE A 155 1.07 12.66 11.47
N LYS A 156 0.53 12.98 10.30
CA LYS A 156 -0.91 12.99 10.06
C LYS A 156 -1.21 12.37 8.71
N ALA A 157 -2.29 11.61 8.64
CA ALA A 157 -2.78 11.09 7.37
C ALA A 157 -3.03 12.24 6.39
N ASN A 158 -2.50 12.16 5.17
CA ASN A 158 -2.79 13.15 4.15
C ASN A 158 -4.21 12.92 3.58
N PRO A 159 -5.17 13.85 3.79
CA PRO A 159 -6.53 13.69 3.28
C PRO A 159 -6.62 13.80 1.75
N ASN A 160 -5.61 14.41 1.12
CA ASN A 160 -5.51 14.59 -0.33
C ASN A 160 -4.66 13.50 -0.98
N ASN A 161 -4.44 12.37 -0.32
CA ASN A 161 -3.67 11.28 -0.91
C ASN A 161 -4.34 10.78 -2.21
N ILE A 162 -3.80 11.25 -3.33
CA ILE A 162 -4.23 10.94 -4.68
C ILE A 162 -4.20 9.40 -4.89
N ALA A 163 -3.20 8.71 -4.34
CA ALA A 163 -3.13 7.24 -4.38
C ALA A 163 -4.25 6.56 -3.58
N LEU A 164 -4.63 7.08 -2.40
CA LEU A 164 -5.81 6.58 -1.68
C LEU A 164 -7.13 6.89 -2.39
N GLN A 165 -7.24 8.05 -3.04
CA GLN A 165 -8.41 8.38 -3.87
C GLN A 165 -8.55 7.39 -5.04
N PHE A 166 -7.43 6.87 -5.56
CA PHE A 166 -7.42 5.76 -6.53
C PHE A 166 -7.68 4.38 -5.93
N LYS A 167 -7.49 4.22 -4.61
CA LYS A 167 -7.72 2.98 -3.86
C LYS A 167 -9.06 2.99 -3.12
N LYS A 168 -10.16 3.41 -3.74
CA LYS A 168 -11.48 2.89 -3.30
C LYS A 168 -11.44 1.37 -3.48
N CYS A 169 -11.24 0.69 -2.38
CA CYS A 169 -10.94 -0.73 -2.27
C CYS A 169 -11.53 -1.21 -0.94
N ARG A 170 -11.79 -2.51 -0.83
CA ARG A 170 -12.40 -3.08 0.38
C ARG A 170 -11.36 -3.78 1.24
N PHE A 171 -10.31 -4.29 0.61
CA PHE A 171 -9.20 -5.02 1.21
C PHE A 171 -7.89 -4.39 0.74
N PRO A 172 -7.49 -3.22 1.31
CA PRO A 172 -6.26 -2.54 0.91
C PRO A 172 -5.02 -3.34 1.29
N GLN A 173 -3.95 -3.13 0.53
CA GLN A 173 -2.59 -3.55 0.87
C GLN A 173 -1.75 -2.31 1.19
N PHE A 174 -1.00 -2.39 2.29
CA PHE A 174 -0.03 -1.39 2.71
C PHE A 174 1.35 -2.02 2.91
N ILE A 175 2.42 -1.28 2.63
CA ILE A 175 3.71 -1.59 3.24
C ILE A 175 3.59 -1.25 4.72
N GLY A 176 4.05 -2.14 5.59
CA GLY A 176 3.90 -1.98 7.04
C GLY A 176 4.73 -0.84 7.61
N PRO A 177 4.31 -0.29 8.77
CA PRO A 177 4.95 0.87 9.36
C PRO A 177 6.41 0.63 9.72
N PHE A 178 6.79 -0.61 10.07
CA PHE A 178 8.18 -0.90 10.42
C PHE A 178 9.06 -0.95 9.18
N THR A 179 8.66 -1.71 8.16
CA THR A 179 9.35 -1.78 6.87
C THR A 179 9.45 -0.40 6.23
N PHE A 180 8.36 0.36 6.22
CA PHE A 180 8.35 1.71 5.68
C PHE A 180 9.41 2.59 6.34
N LEU A 181 9.46 2.62 7.68
CA LEU A 181 10.43 3.44 8.40
C LEU A 181 11.86 2.90 8.28
N LYS A 182 12.05 1.58 8.40
CA LYS A 182 13.35 0.90 8.33
C LYS A 182 14.04 1.08 6.98
N LEU A 183 13.26 1.16 5.90
CA LEU A 183 13.75 1.38 4.53
C LEU A 183 13.75 2.86 4.12
N SER A 184 13.45 3.77 5.04
CA SER A 184 13.56 5.21 4.82
C SER A 184 14.93 5.73 5.27
N LYS A 185 15.31 6.92 4.82
CA LYS A 185 16.56 7.58 5.21
C LYS A 185 16.32 8.85 6.01
N GLY A 186 17.39 9.39 6.60
CA GLY A 186 17.35 10.66 7.35
C GLY A 186 16.78 10.53 8.77
N ILE A 187 16.65 9.30 9.29
CA ILE A 187 16.11 9.02 10.63
C ILE A 187 17.28 8.72 11.56
N SER A 188 17.41 9.48 12.64
CA SER A 188 18.43 9.19 13.65
C SER A 188 17.97 8.07 14.59
N PRO A 189 18.87 7.26 15.17
CA PRO A 189 18.49 6.18 16.09
C PRO A 189 17.64 6.64 17.29
N LYS A 190 17.90 7.86 17.81
CA LYS A 190 17.13 8.45 18.92
C LYS A 190 15.70 8.84 18.52
N ASP A 191 15.46 9.15 17.24
CA ASP A 191 14.15 9.60 16.75
C ASP A 191 13.30 8.43 16.22
N PHE A 192 13.94 7.29 15.89
CA PHE A 192 13.29 6.13 15.27
C PHE A 192 12.04 5.66 16.02
N ARG A 193 12.12 5.50 17.34
CA ARG A 193 10.98 5.09 18.17
C ARG A 193 9.81 6.07 18.08
N ALA A 194 10.08 7.37 18.23
CA ALA A 194 9.04 8.39 18.18
C ALA A 194 8.37 8.45 16.80
N PHE A 195 9.16 8.31 15.74
CA PHE A 195 8.66 8.31 14.36
C PHE A 195 7.81 7.08 14.09
N PHE A 196 8.28 5.90 14.49
CA PHE A 196 7.56 4.65 14.33
C PHE A 196 6.20 4.68 15.03
N LEU A 197 6.15 5.07 16.30
CA LEU A 197 4.89 5.11 17.04
C LEU A 197 3.92 6.14 16.46
N SER A 198 4.40 7.29 16.00
CA SER A 198 3.54 8.25 15.33
C SER A 198 3.04 7.78 13.96
N LEU A 199 3.84 7.02 13.21
CA LEU A 199 3.37 6.38 11.98
C LEU A 199 2.31 5.33 12.29
N VAL A 200 2.51 4.50 13.31
CA VAL A 200 1.53 3.54 13.79
C VAL A 200 0.19 4.22 14.12
N ASP A 201 0.21 5.38 14.76
CA ASP A 201 -1.01 6.16 15.01
C ASP A 201 -1.73 6.55 13.70
N VAL A 202 -0.97 7.01 12.69
CA VAL A 202 -1.53 7.33 11.37
C VAL A 202 -2.11 6.09 10.70
N TYR A 203 -1.41 4.96 10.73
CA TYR A 203 -1.92 3.71 10.16
C TYR A 203 -3.20 3.28 10.87
N ARG A 204 -3.24 3.29 12.21
CA ARG A 204 -4.42 2.96 13.00
C ARG A 204 -5.64 3.79 12.56
N ASP A 205 -5.45 5.09 12.38
CA ASP A 205 -6.53 5.99 11.96
C ASP A 205 -7.00 5.72 10.53
N VAL A 206 -6.07 5.40 9.61
CA VAL A 206 -6.39 5.06 8.22
C VAL A 206 -7.15 3.72 8.14
N ILE A 207 -6.71 2.71 8.89
CA ILE A 207 -7.22 1.34 8.74
C ILE A 207 -8.59 1.12 9.38
N ARG A 208 -8.97 1.93 10.39
CA ARG A 208 -10.31 1.92 11.01
C ARG A 208 -11.47 2.02 10.02
N GLY A 209 -11.23 2.52 8.80
CA GLY A 209 -12.22 2.56 7.72
C GLY A 209 -12.47 1.23 7.00
N TYR A 210 -11.74 0.17 7.33
CA TYR A 210 -11.75 -1.11 6.61
C TYR A 210 -12.04 -2.28 7.55
N GLU A 211 -12.75 -3.29 7.04
CA GLU A 211 -13.01 -4.54 7.76
C GLU A 211 -11.73 -5.40 7.83
N ASN A 212 -11.00 -5.48 6.72
CA ASN A 212 -9.80 -6.28 6.56
C ASN A 212 -8.75 -5.54 5.72
N ILE A 213 -7.48 -5.70 6.07
CA ILE A 213 -6.33 -5.12 5.37
C ILE A 213 -5.19 -6.13 5.28
N GLN A 214 -4.34 -5.97 4.26
CA GLN A 214 -3.05 -6.63 4.19
C GLN A 214 -1.96 -5.64 4.58
N ILE A 215 -1.04 -6.05 5.45
CA ILE A 215 0.17 -5.32 5.77
C ILE A 215 1.38 -6.18 5.40
N ASP A 216 2.27 -5.64 4.57
CA ASP A 216 3.51 -6.27 4.16
C ASP A 216 4.67 -5.81 5.04
N GLU A 217 5.30 -6.72 5.78
CA GLU A 217 6.50 -6.45 6.58
C GLU A 217 7.71 -7.29 6.15
N PRO A 218 8.22 -7.16 4.91
CA PRO A 218 9.42 -7.88 4.52
C PRO A 218 10.66 -7.47 5.30
N ALA A 219 10.69 -6.32 5.97
CA ALA A 219 11.82 -5.98 6.85
C ALA A 219 11.90 -6.85 8.11
N PHE A 220 10.89 -7.67 8.41
CA PHE A 220 10.92 -8.60 9.54
C PHE A 220 11.90 -9.75 9.37
N VAL A 221 12.32 -10.03 8.12
CA VAL A 221 13.29 -11.07 7.78
C VAL A 221 14.75 -10.56 7.86
N LEU A 222 14.94 -9.27 8.18
CA LEU A 222 16.27 -8.71 8.39
C LEU A 222 16.79 -9.08 9.78
N GLU A 223 18.10 -8.89 10.00
CA GLU A 223 18.68 -8.94 11.34
C GLU A 223 18.15 -7.78 12.18
N LEU A 224 17.22 -8.09 13.09
CA LEU A 224 16.61 -7.12 14.01
C LEU A 224 17.18 -7.25 15.42
N SER A 225 17.40 -6.11 16.07
CA SER A 225 17.74 -6.06 17.49
C SER A 225 16.52 -6.39 18.37
N GLN A 226 16.79 -6.76 19.63
CA GLN A 226 15.72 -7.00 20.61
C GLN A 226 14.87 -5.76 20.87
N ASP A 227 15.47 -4.57 20.82
CA ASP A 227 14.77 -3.29 20.97
C ASP A 227 13.82 -3.03 19.79
N GLU A 228 14.24 -3.37 18.57
CA GLU A 228 13.37 -3.28 17.38
C GLU A 228 12.21 -4.27 17.45
N ILE A 229 12.45 -5.52 17.85
CA ILE A 229 11.39 -6.52 18.02
C ILE A 229 10.40 -6.08 19.11
N ALA A 230 10.90 -5.55 20.23
CA ALA A 230 10.06 -5.00 21.29
C ALA A 230 9.21 -3.81 20.79
N LEU A 231 9.82 -2.91 20.00
CA LEU A 231 9.13 -1.78 19.40
C LEU A 231 8.07 -2.22 18.39
N ILE A 232 8.34 -3.22 17.56
CA ILE A 232 7.36 -3.80 16.64
C ILE A 232 6.15 -4.31 17.41
N LYS A 233 6.37 -5.09 18.49
CA LYS A 233 5.28 -5.63 19.32
C LYS A 233 4.39 -4.52 19.88
N GLU A 234 5.00 -3.44 20.40
CA GLU A 234 4.26 -2.27 20.88
C GLU A 234 3.47 -1.59 19.75
N GLY A 235 4.08 -1.40 18.57
CA GLY A 235 3.40 -0.81 17.43
C GLY A 235 2.18 -1.62 16.97
N TYR A 236 2.31 -2.94 16.89
CA TYR A 236 1.22 -3.82 16.47
C TYR A 236 0.13 -3.95 17.55
N GLN A 237 0.48 -3.84 18.84
CA GLN A 237 -0.52 -3.69 19.91
C GLN A 237 -1.36 -2.42 19.72
N ASN A 238 -0.74 -1.30 19.38
CA ASN A 238 -1.45 -0.06 19.09
C ASN A 238 -2.31 -0.19 17.81
N LEU A 239 -1.81 -0.85 16.76
CA LEU A 239 -2.61 -1.10 15.53
C LEU A 239 -3.86 -1.92 15.80
N ALA A 240 -3.81 -2.88 16.73
CA ALA A 240 -4.96 -3.74 17.08
C ALA A 240 -6.15 -2.94 17.63
N GLU A 241 -5.93 -1.75 18.20
CA GLU A 241 -7.00 -0.84 18.65
C GLU A 241 -7.86 -0.28 17.51
N SER A 242 -7.48 -0.52 16.25
CA SER A 242 -8.33 -0.23 15.09
C SER A 242 -9.56 -1.13 14.99
N ASN A 243 -9.51 -2.33 15.59
CA ASN A 243 -10.46 -3.44 15.39
C ASN A 243 -10.58 -3.92 13.93
N THR A 244 -9.63 -3.56 13.07
CA THR A 244 -9.53 -4.03 11.70
C THR A 244 -8.80 -5.36 11.65
N LYS A 245 -9.28 -6.33 10.85
CA LYS A 245 -8.59 -7.61 10.66
C LYS A 245 -7.33 -7.39 9.83
N ILE A 246 -6.18 -7.81 10.34
CA ILE A 246 -4.88 -7.62 9.70
C ILE A 246 -4.37 -8.97 9.21
N THR A 247 -4.16 -9.10 7.91
CA THR A 247 -3.36 -10.17 7.28
C THR A 247 -1.92 -9.64 7.15
N LEU A 248 -1.01 -10.15 7.98
CA LEU A 248 0.40 -9.75 7.98
C LEU A 248 1.20 -10.68 7.05
N ILE A 249 1.95 -10.13 6.10
CA ILE A 249 2.72 -10.91 5.13
C ILE A 249 4.21 -10.56 5.26
N THR A 250 5.04 -11.56 5.50
CA THR A 250 6.52 -11.48 5.42
C THR A 250 7.02 -12.33 4.26
N TYR A 251 8.16 -11.98 3.66
CA TYR A 251 8.67 -12.69 2.49
C TYR A 251 10.16 -12.39 2.24
N TYR A 252 10.74 -13.14 1.29
CA TYR A 252 12.13 -13.16 0.83
C TYR A 252 13.12 -13.98 1.67
N ASP A 253 12.93 -14.07 2.98
CA ASP A 253 13.75 -14.91 3.87
C ASP A 253 12.95 -15.33 5.12
N CYS A 254 13.58 -16.08 6.03
CA CYS A 254 12.97 -16.50 7.29
C CYS A 254 12.95 -15.39 8.35
N VAL A 255 11.97 -15.45 9.26
CA VAL A 255 11.91 -14.60 10.45
C VAL A 255 12.54 -15.33 11.65
N ASP A 256 13.67 -14.84 12.13
CA ASP A 256 14.43 -15.48 13.23
C ASP A 256 13.77 -15.33 14.62
N TRP A 257 12.79 -14.43 14.75
CA TRP A 257 12.03 -14.15 15.97
C TRP A 257 10.60 -14.69 15.88
N MET A 258 10.46 -15.92 15.38
CA MET A 258 9.16 -16.53 15.07
C MET A 258 8.19 -16.55 16.27
N LYS A 259 8.68 -16.77 17.49
CA LYS A 259 7.83 -16.80 18.69
C LYS A 259 7.12 -15.46 18.92
N GLU A 260 7.86 -14.36 18.78
CA GLU A 260 7.34 -13.01 18.94
C GLU A 260 6.43 -12.61 17.78
N LEU A 261 6.74 -13.06 16.55
CA LEU A 261 5.91 -12.83 15.37
C LEU A 261 4.52 -13.48 15.50
N LEU A 262 4.47 -14.75 15.92
CA LEU A 262 3.20 -15.47 16.15
C LEU A 262 2.38 -14.88 17.31
N ALA A 263 3.00 -14.06 18.17
CA ALA A 263 2.33 -13.40 19.28
C ALA A 263 1.81 -11.99 18.92
N LEU A 264 2.05 -11.50 17.70
CA LEU A 264 1.49 -10.22 17.27
C LEU A 264 -0.05 -10.30 17.16
N PRO A 265 -0.78 -9.25 17.55
CA PRO A 265 -2.24 -9.22 17.53
C PRO A 265 -2.80 -8.99 16.12
N VAL A 266 -2.50 -9.90 15.20
CA VAL A 266 -2.99 -9.92 13.81
C VAL A 266 -3.89 -11.13 13.58
N SER A 267 -4.72 -11.08 12.54
CA SER A 267 -5.70 -12.14 12.27
C SER A 267 -5.10 -13.31 11.50
N GLU A 268 -4.17 -13.02 10.60
CA GLU A 268 -3.53 -14.01 9.73
C GLU A 268 -2.06 -13.63 9.53
N ILE A 269 -1.17 -14.62 9.39
CA ILE A 269 0.25 -14.45 9.09
C ILE A 269 0.61 -15.29 7.87
N GLY A 270 1.16 -14.66 6.83
CA GLY A 270 1.80 -15.31 5.69
C GLY A 270 3.32 -15.27 5.84
N LEU A 271 3.96 -16.44 5.72
CA LEU A 271 5.40 -16.66 5.86
C LEU A 271 6.02 -17.09 4.54
#